data_AF-A0A1F6PLR8-F1
#
_entry.id   AF-A0A1F6PLR8-F1
#
_cell.length_a   1.000
_cell.length_b   1.000
_cell.length_c   1.000
_cell.angle_alpha   90.00
_cell.angle_beta   90.00
_cell.angle_gamma   90.00
#
_symmetry.space_group_name_H-M   'P 1'
#
loop_
_entity.id
_entity.type
_entity.pdbx_description
1 polymer ?
#
loop_
_entity_poly.entity_id
_entity_poly.type
_entity_poly.pdbx_seq_one_letter_code
_entity_poly.pdbx_strand_id
1 'polypeptide(L)'
;MINFFSNINITPQKYKQTNSFCKNSKKADLPLQNTTQNPIQSLSAEHARANFYPIKNISFGNVLKPVFQEITPKDVIKRLNEQLNMITPEKIQEILNSFDESVRPLAAKLMQRLTQFGNMESLNEIAKHIKKNKGNFFDHDLVDTTTIMSYLNNRKFVFDIIYNKDTKYYYILDKVALEELKTNKNHLREIKNNPDVKIIYPEGWINGINPFNQTEHMREKIQKFIPGVQKLQAEKGLTTDKAITTVLNEEITKKIKELGLQEKFKIIRNPKARIINPTAEKISKQLAPVSMTEKDLKQVIDDLPSYSKQIMLDYLIKNADIYSPGRLSVCLKKMHDKFQRKGMLSEGTYYYVPDARKSYGMIAMMYKLVNNIPNNRFIYESTNIPLKAKRIIILDDIAGSGDQLNKHKDRLRVNFNKNITIAPVLSTSSAAKRFSKNTKNITFCPHRIKDGLVDSAYLKSLKGVEQQILLEELENLGFSDDGLSVVFPYMSPDNNNSFFAKNIAPKFTLNGAGVKNWQNNF
;
A
#
# COMPACT_ATOMS: atom_id res chain seq x y z
N MET A 1 25.26 52.00 -0.22
CA MET A 1 25.95 52.74 -1.31
C MET A 1 26.25 51.72 -2.41
N ILE A 2 25.86 52.07 -3.64
CA ILE A 2 26.01 51.36 -4.93
C ILE A 2 24.97 50.26 -5.23
N ASN A 3 24.04 50.67 -6.11
CA ASN A 3 23.01 49.92 -6.82
C ASN A 3 23.60 49.04 -7.93
N PHE A 4 22.93 47.94 -8.28
CA PHE A 4 22.72 47.58 -9.69
C PHE A 4 21.45 46.75 -9.87
N PHE A 5 20.49 47.33 -10.60
CA PHE A 5 19.35 46.66 -11.20
C PHE A 5 19.78 45.98 -12.51
N SER A 6 19.23 44.82 -12.84
CA SER A 6 18.85 44.53 -14.22
C SER A 6 17.68 43.55 -14.29
N ASN A 7 16.70 43.96 -15.10
CA ASN A 7 15.44 43.29 -15.40
C ASN A 7 15.67 42.07 -16.30
N ILE A 8 15.04 40.93 -15.98
CA ILE A 8 14.91 39.81 -16.92
C ILE A 8 13.48 39.82 -17.48
N ASN A 9 13.39 40.19 -18.76
CA ASN A 9 12.23 40.02 -19.61
C ASN A 9 12.02 38.52 -19.92
N ILE A 10 10.86 37.98 -19.57
CA ILE A 10 10.43 36.63 -19.95
C ILE A 10 9.62 36.74 -21.25
N THR A 11 10.18 36.26 -22.36
CA THR A 11 9.45 36.09 -23.63
C THR A 11 9.09 34.60 -23.80
N PRO A 12 7.83 34.22 -24.07
CA PRO A 12 7.46 32.82 -24.25
C PRO A 12 7.93 32.29 -25.62
N GLN A 13 8.85 31.32 -25.61
CA GLN A 13 9.22 30.58 -26.83
C GLN A 13 8.13 29.57 -27.20
N LYS A 14 7.48 29.82 -28.35
CA LYS A 14 6.63 28.87 -29.07
C LYS A 14 7.49 27.71 -29.61
N TYR A 15 7.26 26.49 -29.13
CA TYR A 15 7.81 25.30 -29.76
C TYR A 15 7.03 24.97 -31.04
N LYS A 16 7.72 25.10 -32.17
CA LYS A 16 7.27 24.67 -33.51
C LYS A 16 7.22 23.15 -33.59
N GLN A 17 6.06 22.61 -33.96
CA GLN A 17 5.95 21.28 -34.55
C GLN A 17 6.73 21.27 -35.87
N THR A 18 7.60 20.27 -36.07
CA THR A 18 8.17 19.95 -37.38
C THR A 18 7.73 18.55 -37.76
N ASN A 19 6.88 18.50 -38.80
CA ASN A 19 6.56 17.27 -39.50
C ASN A 19 7.65 16.94 -40.53
N SER A 20 7.83 15.64 -40.67
CA SER A 20 8.82 14.91 -41.44
C SER A 20 8.88 15.23 -42.94
N PHE A 21 10.06 15.08 -43.53
CA PHE A 21 10.22 14.72 -44.94
C PHE A 21 11.27 13.61 -45.09
N CYS A 22 10.85 12.47 -45.65
CA CYS A 22 11.65 11.70 -46.60
C CYS A 22 10.69 11.03 -47.60
N LYS A 23 10.88 11.40 -48.88
CA LYS A 23 10.17 10.92 -50.06
C LYS A 23 10.71 9.54 -50.47
N ASN A 24 9.83 8.65 -50.92
CA ASN A 24 9.85 8.06 -52.28
C ASN A 24 8.97 6.78 -52.35
N SER A 25 7.88 6.84 -53.10
CA SER A 25 7.60 5.87 -54.19
C SER A 25 6.31 6.21 -54.97
N LYS A 26 6.55 6.51 -56.25
CA LYS A 26 5.77 6.32 -57.49
C LYS A 26 4.24 6.15 -57.45
N LYS A 27 3.57 7.17 -58.02
CA LYS A 27 2.49 7.20 -59.03
C LYS A 27 1.60 5.97 -59.24
N ALA A 28 0.29 6.18 -59.08
CA ALA A 28 -0.74 5.88 -60.08
C ALA A 28 -1.87 6.92 -59.95
N ASP A 29 -2.30 7.46 -61.10
CA ASP A 29 -3.26 8.56 -61.27
C ASP A 29 -4.74 8.12 -61.18
N LEU A 30 -5.63 9.13 -61.00
CA LEU A 30 -7.08 9.26 -61.33
C LEU A 30 -8.05 9.53 -60.14
N PRO A 31 -9.15 10.31 -60.33
CA PRO A 31 -9.17 11.72 -59.93
C PRO A 31 -10.29 12.15 -58.95
N LEU A 32 -10.05 13.33 -58.37
CA LEU A 32 -10.97 14.36 -57.84
C LEU A 32 -12.48 14.08 -57.80
N GLN A 33 -13.06 14.25 -56.60
CA GLN A 33 -14.27 15.07 -56.44
C GLN A 33 -14.28 15.79 -55.07
N ASN A 34 -14.51 17.11 -55.16
CA ASN A 34 -14.68 18.07 -54.08
C ASN A 34 -15.88 17.74 -53.19
N THR A 35 -15.80 18.03 -51.89
CA THR A 35 -16.80 18.86 -51.19
C THR A 35 -16.27 19.35 -49.85
N THR A 36 -16.03 20.66 -49.80
CA THR A 36 -16.29 21.61 -48.70
C THR A 36 -15.98 21.25 -47.24
N GLN A 37 -14.98 21.97 -46.72
CA GLN A 37 -14.74 22.29 -45.32
C GLN A 37 -15.99 22.86 -44.62
N ASN A 38 -16.25 22.41 -43.40
CA ASN A 38 -16.99 23.19 -42.40
C ASN A 38 -16.22 23.15 -41.07
N PRO A 39 -16.11 24.28 -40.34
CA PRO A 39 -15.34 24.37 -39.11
C PRO A 39 -16.07 23.67 -37.96
N ILE A 40 -15.32 22.92 -37.14
CA ILE A 40 -15.80 22.34 -35.89
C ILE A 40 -16.12 23.50 -34.93
N GLN A 41 -17.40 23.82 -34.79
CA GLN A 41 -17.90 24.65 -33.69
C GLN A 41 -17.81 23.85 -32.40
N SER A 42 -17.16 24.44 -31.40
CA SER A 42 -17.11 23.96 -30.02
C SER A 42 -18.53 23.88 -29.43
N LEU A 43 -19.07 22.68 -29.28
CA LEU A 43 -20.26 22.45 -28.47
C LEU A 43 -19.85 22.53 -27.00
N SER A 44 -20.23 23.62 -26.33
CA SER A 44 -20.09 23.75 -24.88
C SER A 44 -21.04 22.77 -24.17
N ALA A 45 -20.61 22.27 -23.01
CA ALA A 45 -21.34 21.31 -22.18
C ALA A 45 -22.76 21.77 -21.76
N GLU A 46 -23.08 23.06 -21.90
CA GLU A 46 -24.43 23.59 -21.67
C GLU A 46 -25.42 23.23 -22.79
N HIS A 47 -24.97 23.09 -24.04
CA HIS A 47 -25.86 22.70 -25.15
C HIS A 47 -26.32 21.24 -25.07
N ALA A 48 -25.51 20.35 -24.48
CA ALA A 48 -25.90 18.95 -24.24
C ALA A 48 -26.94 18.82 -23.11
N ARG A 49 -26.94 19.76 -22.14
CA ARG A 49 -27.90 19.77 -21.02
C ARG A 49 -29.30 20.26 -21.40
N ALA A 50 -29.42 21.09 -22.45
CA ALA A 50 -30.68 21.72 -22.83
C ALA A 50 -31.62 20.86 -23.71
N ASN A 51 -31.13 19.79 -24.35
CA ASN A 51 -31.89 18.99 -25.31
C ASN A 51 -32.44 17.65 -24.76
N PHE A 52 -32.68 17.55 -23.45
CA PHE A 52 -33.39 16.42 -22.86
C PHE A 52 -34.91 16.61 -22.94
N TYR A 53 -35.52 16.20 -24.05
CA TYR A 53 -36.97 15.90 -24.04
C TYR A 53 -37.20 14.48 -23.49
N PRO A 54 -38.24 14.26 -22.65
CA PRO A 54 -38.57 12.93 -22.17
C PRO A 54 -39.24 12.15 -23.30
N ILE A 55 -38.58 11.09 -23.79
CA ILE A 55 -39.25 10.08 -24.62
C ILE A 55 -40.23 9.33 -23.71
N LYS A 56 -41.48 9.84 -23.65
CA LYS A 56 -42.62 9.11 -23.09
C LYS A 56 -43.11 8.11 -24.14
N ASN A 57 -43.24 6.86 -23.70
CA ASN A 57 -43.98 5.76 -24.33
C ASN A 57 -43.40 5.18 -25.63
N ILE A 58 -42.47 4.25 -25.48
CA ILE A 58 -42.36 3.12 -26.41
C ILE A 58 -42.80 1.86 -25.65
N SER A 59 -43.99 1.38 -26.01
CA SER A 59 -44.50 0.06 -25.62
C SER A 59 -43.70 -1.01 -26.36
N PHE A 60 -42.82 -1.71 -25.64
CA PHE A 60 -42.22 -2.94 -26.14
C PHE A 60 -43.13 -4.11 -25.74
N GLY A 61 -43.85 -4.64 -26.71
CA GLY A 61 -44.54 -5.92 -26.58
C GLY A 61 -43.57 -7.04 -26.20
N ASN A 62 -44.08 -7.96 -25.37
CA ASN A 62 -43.50 -9.18 -24.79
C ASN A 62 -42.37 -9.88 -25.57
N VAL A 63 -41.20 -9.26 -25.66
CA VAL A 63 -39.93 -9.97 -25.78
C VAL A 63 -39.49 -10.24 -24.35
N LEU A 64 -39.28 -11.51 -24.00
CA LEU A 64 -38.64 -11.91 -22.75
C LEU A 64 -37.35 -11.10 -22.62
N LYS A 65 -37.41 -9.99 -21.87
CA LYS A 65 -36.23 -9.21 -21.54
C LYS A 65 -35.30 -10.19 -20.83
N PRO A 66 -34.05 -10.39 -21.29
CA PRO A 66 -33.07 -10.99 -20.42
C PRO A 66 -33.14 -10.20 -19.12
N VAL A 67 -33.42 -10.88 -18.01
CA VAL A 67 -33.36 -10.28 -16.69
C VAL A 67 -31.89 -9.96 -16.48
N PHE A 68 -31.45 -8.80 -16.98
CA PHE A 68 -30.18 -8.23 -16.60
C PHE A 68 -30.33 -7.97 -15.11
N GLN A 69 -29.68 -8.81 -14.31
CA GLN A 69 -29.66 -8.64 -12.88
C GLN A 69 -29.10 -7.25 -12.60
N GLU A 70 -29.96 -6.37 -12.08
CA GLU A 70 -29.57 -5.02 -11.73
C GLU A 70 -28.46 -5.09 -10.69
N ILE A 71 -27.32 -4.45 -10.97
CA ILE A 71 -26.20 -4.45 -10.04
C ILE A 71 -26.58 -3.52 -8.90
N THR A 72 -26.45 -4.02 -7.67
CA THR A 72 -26.73 -3.25 -6.46
C THR A 72 -25.44 -2.84 -5.77
N PRO A 73 -25.46 -1.78 -4.92
CA PRO A 73 -24.32 -1.47 -4.05
C PRO A 73 -23.85 -2.66 -3.21
N LYS A 74 -24.76 -3.55 -2.82
CA LYS A 74 -24.45 -4.78 -2.08
C LYS A 74 -23.57 -5.74 -2.89
N ASP A 75 -23.83 -5.88 -4.18
CA ASP A 75 -23.04 -6.75 -5.07
C ASP A 75 -21.61 -6.22 -5.23
N VAL A 76 -21.47 -4.91 -5.39
CA VAL A 76 -20.16 -4.24 -5.47
C VAL A 76 -19.40 -4.41 -4.15
N ILE A 77 -20.01 -4.12 -3.00
CA ILE A 77 -19.34 -4.27 -1.69
C ILE A 77 -18.93 -5.71 -1.43
N LYS A 78 -19.77 -6.69 -1.76
CA LYS A 78 -19.42 -8.11 -1.68
C LYS A 78 -18.13 -8.39 -2.48
N ARG A 79 -18.10 -7.96 -3.74
CA ARG A 79 -16.93 -8.11 -4.63
C ARG A 79 -15.69 -7.40 -4.10
N LEU A 80 -15.80 -6.20 -3.53
CA LEU A 80 -14.67 -5.47 -2.96
C LEU A 80 -14.14 -6.17 -1.70
N ASN A 81 -15.03 -6.66 -0.83
CA ASN A 81 -14.64 -7.37 0.40
C ASN A 81 -13.96 -8.71 0.11
N GLU A 82 -14.37 -9.43 -0.92
CA GLU A 82 -13.68 -10.64 -1.39
C GLU A 82 -12.21 -10.35 -1.77
N GLN A 83 -11.89 -9.14 -2.23
CA GLN A 83 -10.51 -8.74 -2.54
C GLN A 83 -9.66 -8.49 -1.30
N LEU A 84 -10.27 -8.15 -0.17
CA LEU A 84 -9.55 -7.78 1.04
C LEU A 84 -8.87 -8.99 1.71
N ASN A 85 -9.13 -10.22 1.27
CA ASN A 85 -8.55 -11.44 1.84
C ASN A 85 -8.64 -11.44 3.38
N MET A 86 -9.83 -11.12 3.89
CA MET A 86 -10.08 -10.97 5.32
C MET A 86 -9.98 -12.32 6.02
N ILE A 87 -9.34 -12.33 7.18
CA ILE A 87 -9.37 -13.49 8.08
C ILE A 87 -10.73 -13.49 8.78
N THR A 88 -11.62 -14.40 8.36
CA THR A 88 -13.00 -14.44 8.85
C THR A 88 -13.11 -15.05 10.25
N PRO A 89 -14.22 -14.82 10.97
CA PRO A 89 -14.47 -15.50 12.25
C PRO A 89 -14.42 -17.02 12.12
N GLU A 90 -14.95 -17.59 11.03
CA GLU A 90 -14.94 -19.04 10.79
C GLU A 90 -13.51 -19.56 10.68
N LYS A 91 -12.62 -18.83 9.99
CA LYS A 91 -11.20 -19.21 9.89
C LYS A 91 -10.49 -19.13 11.23
N ILE A 92 -10.81 -18.12 12.05
CA ILE A 92 -10.29 -18.05 13.43
C ILE A 92 -10.79 -19.25 14.24
N GLN A 93 -12.08 -19.58 14.14
CA GLN A 93 -12.67 -20.70 14.88
C GLN A 93 -12.07 -22.04 14.44
N GLU A 94 -11.84 -22.25 13.15
CA GLU A 94 -11.14 -23.43 12.60
C GLU A 94 -9.75 -23.58 13.24
N ILE A 95 -8.98 -22.49 13.31
CA ILE A 95 -7.66 -22.50 13.94
C ILE A 95 -7.77 -22.85 15.44
N LEU A 96 -8.73 -22.26 16.16
CA LEU A 96 -8.94 -22.55 17.57
C LEU A 96 -9.37 -24.01 17.80
N ASN A 97 -10.23 -24.55 16.94
CA ASN A 97 -10.70 -25.94 17.01
C ASN A 97 -9.59 -26.96 16.72
N SER A 98 -8.51 -26.54 16.04
CA SER A 98 -7.32 -27.37 15.81
C SER A 98 -6.43 -27.59 17.05
N PHE A 99 -6.78 -26.96 18.19
CA PHE A 99 -6.18 -27.21 19.49
C PHE A 99 -7.11 -28.07 20.36
N ASP A 100 -6.51 -28.85 21.26
CA ASP A 100 -7.24 -29.64 22.26
C ASP A 100 -8.17 -28.76 23.09
N GLU A 101 -9.32 -29.31 23.47
CA GLU A 101 -10.41 -28.56 24.14
C GLU A 101 -9.95 -27.82 25.39
N SER A 102 -9.09 -28.45 26.18
CA SER A 102 -8.51 -27.89 27.42
C SER A 102 -7.57 -26.70 27.16
N VAL A 103 -7.00 -26.61 25.95
CA VAL A 103 -6.04 -25.57 25.55
C VAL A 103 -6.71 -24.44 24.77
N ARG A 104 -7.88 -24.66 24.16
CA ARG A 104 -8.60 -23.65 23.35
C ARG A 104 -8.76 -22.30 24.05
N PRO A 105 -9.13 -22.20 25.35
CA PRO A 105 -9.25 -20.90 26.02
C PRO A 105 -7.93 -20.13 26.09
N LEU A 106 -6.82 -20.84 26.34
CA LEU A 106 -5.48 -20.26 26.34
C LEU A 106 -5.05 -19.86 24.91
N ALA A 107 -5.31 -20.71 23.92
CA ALA A 107 -5.03 -20.42 22.52
C ALA A 107 -5.76 -19.16 22.04
N ALA A 108 -7.04 -18.99 22.40
CA ALA A 108 -7.82 -17.80 22.06
C ALA A 108 -7.26 -16.52 22.71
N LYS A 109 -6.85 -16.58 23.99
CA LYS A 109 -6.18 -15.45 24.67
C LYS A 109 -4.83 -15.11 24.04
N LEU A 110 -4.02 -16.11 23.71
CA LEU A 110 -2.75 -15.91 23.02
C LEU A 110 -2.96 -15.27 21.65
N MET A 111 -3.92 -15.78 20.87
CA MET A 111 -4.25 -15.25 19.55
C MET A 111 -4.63 -13.78 19.64
N GLN A 112 -5.57 -13.42 20.52
CA GLN A 112 -5.98 -12.04 20.78
C GLN A 112 -4.78 -11.12 21.10
N ARG A 113 -3.83 -11.59 21.91
CA ARG A 113 -2.64 -10.79 22.27
C ARG A 113 -1.64 -10.67 21.12
N LEU A 114 -1.51 -11.70 20.29
CA LEU A 114 -0.65 -11.70 19.11
C LEU A 114 -1.21 -10.82 17.98
N THR A 115 -2.53 -10.65 17.90
CA THR A 115 -3.22 -9.91 16.83
C THR A 115 -3.61 -8.48 17.21
N GLN A 116 -3.28 -8.02 18.42
CA GLN A 116 -3.75 -6.74 18.95
C GLN A 116 -3.32 -5.50 18.13
N PHE A 117 -2.24 -5.62 17.35
CA PHE A 117 -1.79 -4.61 16.38
C PHE A 117 -1.90 -5.11 14.94
N GLY A 118 -2.88 -5.98 14.66
CA GLY A 118 -2.98 -6.73 13.41
C GLY A 118 -3.33 -5.90 12.18
N ASN A 119 -4.06 -4.79 12.34
CA ASN A 119 -4.54 -3.95 11.22
C ASN A 119 -3.92 -2.55 11.21
N MET A 120 -4.03 -1.84 10.09
CA MET A 120 -3.44 -0.50 9.93
C MET A 120 -3.98 0.51 10.96
N GLU A 121 -5.27 0.44 11.32
CA GLU A 121 -5.86 1.35 12.31
C GLU A 121 -5.28 1.19 13.71
N SER A 122 -4.72 0.02 14.04
CA SER A 122 -4.09 -0.21 15.34
C SER A 122 -2.87 0.69 15.58
N LEU A 123 -2.25 1.21 14.52
CA LEU A 123 -1.21 2.22 14.58
C LEU A 123 -1.72 3.54 15.20
N ASN A 124 -3.03 3.84 15.11
CA ASN A 124 -3.64 5.00 15.78
C ASN A 124 -3.46 4.94 17.30
N GLU A 125 -3.43 3.74 17.87
CA GLU A 125 -3.26 3.56 19.31
C GLU A 125 -1.81 3.82 19.75
N ILE A 126 -0.84 3.56 18.87
CA ILE A 126 0.56 3.96 19.07
C ILE A 126 0.65 5.49 19.03
N ALA A 127 0.02 6.15 18.04
CA ALA A 127 0.02 7.61 17.92
C ALA A 127 -0.60 8.29 19.14
N LYS A 128 -1.78 7.80 19.57
CA LYS A 128 -2.45 8.27 20.79
C LYS A 128 -1.58 8.12 22.02
N HIS A 129 -0.84 7.00 22.14
CA HIS A 129 0.08 6.81 23.26
C HIS A 129 1.13 7.92 23.30
N ILE A 130 1.77 8.20 22.17
CA ILE A 130 2.84 9.19 22.08
C ILE A 130 2.29 10.60 22.35
N LYS A 131 1.18 10.98 21.70
CA LYS A 131 0.50 12.27 21.94
C LYS A 131 0.14 12.49 23.41
N LYS A 132 -0.47 11.48 24.05
CA LYS A 132 -0.89 11.57 25.46
C LYS A 132 0.29 11.88 26.40
N ASN A 133 1.49 11.46 26.02
CA ASN A 133 2.70 11.69 26.83
C ASN A 133 3.51 12.91 26.36
N LYS A 134 2.92 13.79 25.54
CA LYS A 134 3.58 14.97 24.95
C LYS A 134 4.88 14.62 24.22
N GLY A 135 4.91 13.42 23.63
CA GLY A 135 6.03 12.96 22.83
C GLY A 135 5.92 13.40 21.39
N ASN A 136 7.05 13.43 20.70
CA ASN A 136 7.09 13.64 19.27
C ASN A 136 8.01 12.62 18.55
N PHE A 137 7.86 12.55 17.23
CA PHE A 137 8.88 12.02 16.32
C PHE A 137 9.64 13.20 15.71
N PHE A 138 10.90 12.99 15.35
CA PHE A 138 11.69 14.02 14.67
C PHE A 138 11.12 14.32 13.28
N ASP A 139 11.15 15.59 12.87
CA ASP A 139 10.58 16.14 11.64
C ASP A 139 9.07 16.00 11.44
N HIS A 140 8.31 15.81 12.52
CA HIS A 140 6.85 15.75 12.41
C HIS A 140 6.17 16.63 13.45
N ASP A 141 5.46 17.67 13.00
CA ASP A 141 4.61 18.50 13.89
C ASP A 141 3.38 17.74 14.40
N LEU A 142 3.02 16.66 13.69
CA LEU A 142 1.85 15.84 13.97
C LEU A 142 2.25 14.38 14.16
N VAL A 143 1.94 13.83 15.33
CA VAL A 143 2.09 12.40 15.61
C VAL A 143 0.84 11.65 15.17
N ASP A 144 0.75 11.28 13.91
CA ASP A 144 -0.36 10.45 13.42
C ASP A 144 0.14 9.11 12.88
N THR A 145 -0.78 8.37 12.30
CA THR A 145 -0.54 7.06 11.71
C THR A 145 0.39 7.12 10.50
N THR A 146 0.31 8.19 9.72
CA THR A 146 1.20 8.46 8.59
C THR A 146 2.62 8.67 9.11
N THR A 147 2.78 9.47 10.16
CA THR A 147 4.07 9.68 10.83
C THR A 147 4.65 8.38 11.37
N ILE A 148 3.84 7.50 11.97
CA ILE A 148 4.31 6.19 12.44
C ILE A 148 4.75 5.29 11.27
N MET A 149 3.98 5.25 10.19
CA MET A 149 4.39 4.51 8.99
C MET A 149 5.69 5.05 8.41
N SER A 150 5.82 6.38 8.32
CA SER A 150 7.03 7.06 7.88
C SER A 150 8.23 6.66 8.75
N TYR A 151 8.07 6.71 10.08
CA TYR A 151 9.10 6.31 11.03
C TYR A 151 9.54 4.85 10.87
N LEU A 152 8.57 3.92 10.77
CA LEU A 152 8.87 2.49 10.63
C LEU A 152 9.59 2.17 9.31
N ASN A 153 9.30 2.96 8.27
CA ASN A 153 9.85 2.80 6.94
C ASN A 153 11.21 3.50 6.76
N ASN A 154 11.39 4.67 7.37
CA ASN A 154 12.50 5.58 7.11
C ASN A 154 13.33 5.84 8.38
N ARG A 155 14.17 4.87 8.74
CA ARG A 155 15.03 4.95 9.93
C ARG A 155 16.31 5.77 9.73
N LYS A 156 16.59 6.29 8.52
CA LYS A 156 17.80 7.10 8.26
C LYS A 156 17.86 8.37 9.11
N PHE A 157 16.70 8.92 9.50
CA PHE A 157 16.60 10.18 10.25
C PHE A 157 16.55 10.00 11.78
N VAL A 158 16.66 8.75 12.27
CA VAL A 158 16.72 8.53 13.72
C VAL A 158 17.97 9.17 14.34
N PHE A 159 19.05 9.27 13.57
CA PHE A 159 20.31 9.88 14.02
C PHE A 159 20.19 11.38 14.32
N ASP A 160 19.27 12.08 13.66
CA ASP A 160 19.09 13.51 13.85
C ASP A 160 18.25 13.83 15.11
N ILE A 161 17.53 12.84 15.65
CA ILE A 161 16.67 12.94 16.85
C ILE A 161 17.43 13.48 18.08
N ILE A 162 18.71 13.17 18.20
CA ILE A 162 19.48 13.36 19.44
C ILE A 162 19.95 14.81 19.64
N TYR A 163 19.81 15.69 18.65
CA TYR A 163 20.36 17.04 18.69
C TYR A 163 19.45 18.12 19.29
N ASN A 164 18.16 17.84 19.52
CA ASN A 164 17.24 18.81 20.11
C ASN A 164 16.88 18.38 21.55
N LYS A 165 17.33 19.14 22.55
CA LYS A 165 17.28 18.74 23.97
C LYS A 165 15.94 19.05 24.66
N ASP A 166 15.01 19.74 24.00
CA ASP A 166 13.79 20.24 24.65
C ASP A 166 12.52 19.43 24.32
N THR A 167 12.67 18.30 23.62
CA THR A 167 11.53 17.49 23.14
C THR A 167 11.62 16.05 23.64
N LYS A 168 10.50 15.50 24.13
CA LYS A 168 10.38 14.07 24.46
C LYS A 168 10.28 13.23 23.20
N TYR A 169 11.25 12.35 22.97
CA TYR A 169 11.31 11.53 21.76
C TYR A 169 10.91 10.08 22.01
N TYR A 170 10.17 9.52 21.06
CA TYR A 170 9.75 8.12 21.09
C TYR A 170 10.47 7.31 20.02
N TYR A 171 11.14 6.25 20.45
CA TYR A 171 11.82 5.28 19.59
C TYR A 171 11.00 3.99 19.52
N ILE A 172 10.40 3.67 18.37
CA ILE A 172 9.62 2.42 18.21
C ILE A 172 10.56 1.25 17.92
N LEU A 173 10.51 0.28 18.83
CA LEU A 173 11.32 -0.93 18.76
C LEU A 173 10.70 -1.96 17.80
N ASP A 174 11.42 -2.29 16.74
CA ASP A 174 11.18 -3.43 15.86
C ASP A 174 12.47 -4.27 15.68
N LYS A 175 12.45 -5.27 14.79
CA LYS A 175 13.63 -6.10 14.51
C LYS A 175 14.83 -5.30 14.01
N VAL A 176 14.61 -4.32 13.14
CA VAL A 176 15.68 -3.48 12.57
C VAL A 176 16.24 -2.56 13.65
N ALA A 177 15.37 -1.93 14.44
CA ALA A 177 15.72 -1.11 15.59
C ALA A 177 16.68 -1.82 16.55
N LEU A 178 16.35 -3.07 16.87
CA LEU A 178 17.14 -3.87 17.79
C LEU A 178 18.52 -4.21 17.25
N GLU A 179 18.61 -4.59 15.96
CA GLU A 179 19.90 -4.87 15.34
C GLU A 179 20.76 -3.61 15.20
N GLU A 180 20.14 -2.46 14.92
CA GLU A 180 20.81 -1.17 14.91
C GLU A 180 21.41 -0.82 16.29
N LEU A 181 20.63 -0.91 17.37
CA LEU A 181 21.11 -0.62 18.72
C LEU A 181 22.22 -1.57 19.18
N LYS A 182 22.26 -2.80 18.66
CA LYS A 182 23.34 -3.76 18.94
C LYS A 182 24.63 -3.44 18.21
N THR A 183 24.53 -2.95 16.97
CA THR A 183 25.67 -2.79 16.07
C THR A 183 26.26 -1.38 16.09
N ASN A 184 25.45 -0.36 16.38
CA ASN A 184 25.87 1.03 16.44
C ASN A 184 26.04 1.51 17.90
N LYS A 185 27.28 1.40 18.40
CA LYS A 185 27.63 1.78 19.78
C LYS A 185 27.43 3.28 20.07
N ASN A 186 27.66 4.14 19.08
CA ASN A 186 27.50 5.59 19.25
C ASN A 186 26.03 5.94 19.46
N HIS A 187 25.16 5.40 18.61
CA HIS A 187 23.72 5.60 18.71
C HIS A 187 23.14 5.04 20.02
N LEU A 188 23.59 3.86 20.44
CA LEU A 188 23.22 3.31 21.75
C LEU A 188 23.61 4.25 22.90
N ARG A 189 24.82 4.82 22.85
CA ARG A 189 25.31 5.77 23.86
C ARG A 189 24.46 7.04 23.89
N GLU A 190 24.08 7.56 22.74
CA GLU A 190 23.23 8.75 22.61
C GLU A 190 21.84 8.54 23.22
N ILE A 191 21.19 7.41 22.93
CA ILE A 191 19.90 7.06 23.54
C ILE A 191 20.03 6.90 25.05
N LYS A 192 21.12 6.28 25.54
CA LYS A 192 21.37 6.15 26.98
C LYS A 192 21.49 7.49 27.67
N ASN A 193 22.25 8.41 27.07
CA ASN A 193 22.60 9.69 27.67
C ASN A 193 21.50 10.75 27.54
N ASN A 194 20.55 10.59 26.62
CA ASN A 194 19.45 11.54 26.44
C ASN A 194 18.22 11.16 27.31
N PRO A 195 17.91 11.90 28.39
CA PRO A 195 16.82 11.55 29.32
C PRO A 195 15.42 11.60 28.67
N ASP A 196 15.26 12.39 27.62
CA ASP A 196 14.01 12.65 26.92
C ASP A 196 13.64 11.58 25.89
N VAL A 197 14.57 10.67 25.58
CA VAL A 197 14.30 9.51 24.73
C VAL A 197 13.63 8.38 25.53
N LYS A 198 12.48 7.94 25.03
CA LYS A 198 11.73 6.76 25.49
C LYS A 198 11.65 5.71 24.38
N ILE A 199 11.85 4.45 24.75
CA ILE A 199 11.74 3.31 23.83
C ILE A 199 10.39 2.66 24.07
N ILE A 200 9.60 2.54 23.01
CA ILE A 200 8.32 1.86 23.05
C ILE A 200 8.32 0.60 22.19
N TYR A 201 7.73 -0.47 22.72
CA TYR A 201 7.46 -1.69 21.98
C TYR A 201 5.97 -1.97 21.95
N PRO A 202 5.31 -1.89 20.79
CA PRO A 202 3.96 -2.41 20.64
C PRO A 202 3.99 -3.91 20.90
N GLU A 203 3.25 -4.36 21.90
CA GLU A 203 3.27 -5.76 22.33
C GLU A 203 2.88 -6.68 21.18
N GLY A 204 3.71 -7.69 20.93
CA GLY A 204 3.51 -8.60 19.80
C GLY A 204 3.91 -8.03 18.43
N TRP A 205 4.53 -6.85 18.35
CA TRP A 205 4.95 -6.28 17.05
C TRP A 205 5.95 -7.17 16.31
N ILE A 206 6.95 -7.70 17.04
CA ILE A 206 8.02 -8.55 16.48
C ILE A 206 7.59 -10.02 16.45
N ASN A 207 6.96 -10.48 17.54
CA ASN A 207 6.67 -11.89 17.79
C ASN A 207 5.27 -12.31 17.32
N GLY A 208 4.35 -11.36 17.17
CA GLY A 208 2.96 -11.56 16.79
C GLY A 208 2.66 -11.24 15.34
N ILE A 209 1.44 -10.75 15.11
CA ILE A 209 0.86 -10.46 13.80
C ILE A 209 0.55 -8.96 13.78
N ASN A 210 1.10 -8.29 12.77
CA ASN A 210 0.98 -6.87 12.52
C ASN A 210 0.51 -6.67 11.07
N PRO A 211 0.24 -5.42 10.63
CA PRO A 211 -0.35 -5.19 9.31
C PRO A 211 0.59 -5.61 8.18
N PHE A 212 1.89 -5.70 8.45
CA PHE A 212 2.92 -5.96 7.45
C PHE A 212 3.27 -7.45 7.31
N ASN A 213 2.67 -8.34 8.12
CA ASN A 213 2.95 -9.77 8.10
C ASN A 213 1.71 -10.65 8.37
N GLN A 214 0.54 -10.24 7.85
CA GLN A 214 -0.72 -11.00 7.94
C GLN A 214 -0.71 -12.27 7.08
N THR A 215 0.19 -13.21 7.37
CA THR A 215 0.27 -14.54 6.75
C THR A 215 -0.27 -15.61 7.71
N GLU A 216 -0.84 -16.70 7.19
CA GLU A 216 -1.59 -17.74 7.93
C GLU A 216 -0.77 -18.67 8.85
N HIS A 217 0.21 -18.15 9.61
CA HIS A 217 1.01 -18.93 10.57
C HIS A 217 0.55 -18.74 12.02
N MET A 218 -0.74 -18.42 12.24
CA MET A 218 -1.25 -18.09 13.57
C MET A 218 -1.20 -19.29 14.51
N ARG A 219 -1.61 -20.46 14.01
CA ARG A 219 -1.58 -21.72 14.76
C ARG A 219 -0.17 -22.03 15.27
N GLU A 220 0.81 -22.01 14.37
CA GLU A 220 2.22 -22.28 14.68
C GLU A 220 2.77 -21.27 15.71
N LYS A 221 2.44 -19.98 15.55
CA LYS A 221 2.83 -18.94 16.52
C LYS A 221 2.25 -19.22 17.90
N ILE A 222 0.95 -19.52 17.99
CA ILE A 222 0.28 -19.81 19.27
C ILE A 222 0.87 -21.06 19.91
N GLN A 223 1.07 -22.13 19.14
CA GLN A 223 1.62 -23.41 19.60
C GLN A 223 3.00 -23.23 20.25
N LYS A 224 3.85 -22.35 19.71
CA LYS A 224 5.17 -22.04 20.29
C LYS A 224 5.09 -21.39 21.68
N PHE A 225 4.02 -20.65 21.99
CA PHE A 225 3.89 -19.92 23.24
C PHE A 225 3.19 -20.71 24.36
N ILE A 226 2.35 -21.70 24.01
CA ILE A 226 1.57 -22.47 24.99
C ILE A 226 2.44 -23.12 26.08
N PRO A 227 3.52 -23.88 25.77
CA PRO A 227 4.33 -24.55 26.79
C PRO A 227 4.95 -23.57 27.78
N GLY A 228 5.44 -22.42 27.30
CA GLY A 228 6.02 -21.38 28.15
C GLY A 228 4.98 -20.78 29.11
N VAL A 229 3.74 -20.59 28.65
CA VAL A 229 2.67 -20.06 29.49
C VAL A 229 2.30 -21.06 30.57
N GLN A 230 2.06 -22.33 30.20
CA GLN A 230 1.72 -23.39 31.14
C GLN A 230 2.82 -23.59 32.19
N LYS A 231 4.09 -23.58 31.78
CA LYS A 231 5.24 -23.64 32.68
C LYS A 231 5.21 -22.53 33.72
N LEU A 232 5.00 -21.27 33.29
CA LEU A 232 4.96 -20.13 34.20
C LEU A 232 3.73 -20.14 35.14
N GLN A 233 2.61 -20.73 34.71
CA GLN A 233 1.44 -20.92 35.58
C GLN A 233 1.74 -21.99 36.64
N ALA A 234 2.33 -23.12 36.24
CA ALA A 234 2.62 -24.23 37.14
C ALA A 234 3.76 -23.92 38.13
N GLU A 235 4.89 -23.39 37.67
CA GLU A 235 6.09 -23.20 38.48
C GLU A 235 6.07 -21.90 39.30
N LYS A 236 5.43 -20.84 38.78
CA LYS A 236 5.46 -19.50 39.38
C LYS A 236 4.10 -18.99 39.85
N GLY A 237 3.05 -19.80 39.73
CA GLY A 237 1.68 -19.41 40.12
C GLY A 237 1.16 -18.17 39.40
N LEU A 238 1.70 -17.83 38.21
CA LEU A 238 1.30 -16.62 37.51
C LEU A 238 -0.12 -16.77 36.96
N THR A 239 -0.89 -15.68 36.99
CA THR A 239 -2.16 -15.62 36.25
C THR A 239 -1.90 -15.79 34.75
N THR A 240 -2.85 -16.34 33.99
CA THR A 240 -2.72 -16.55 32.54
C THR A 240 -2.28 -15.29 31.80
N ASP A 241 -2.85 -14.13 32.13
CA ASP A 241 -2.50 -12.85 31.50
C ASP A 241 -1.07 -12.41 31.79
N LYS A 242 -0.59 -12.60 33.03
CA LYS A 242 0.79 -12.31 33.41
C LYS A 242 1.75 -13.29 32.72
N ALA A 243 1.44 -14.57 32.71
CA ALA A 243 2.23 -15.58 32.03
C ALA A 243 2.35 -15.31 30.52
N ILE A 244 1.23 -15.06 29.82
CA ILE A 244 1.24 -14.66 28.40
C ILE A 244 2.12 -13.43 28.18
N THR A 245 1.95 -12.41 29.01
CA THR A 245 2.74 -11.17 28.92
C THR A 245 4.23 -11.45 29.06
N THR A 246 4.62 -12.29 30.01
CA THR A 246 6.03 -12.65 30.23
C THR A 246 6.59 -13.38 29.01
N VAL A 247 5.94 -14.45 28.53
CA VAL A 247 6.48 -15.25 27.41
C VAL A 247 6.54 -14.43 26.11
N LEU A 248 5.52 -13.64 25.79
CA LEU A 248 5.49 -12.85 24.55
C LEU A 248 6.63 -11.81 24.47
N ASN A 249 7.03 -11.28 25.63
CA ASN A 249 7.95 -10.17 25.73
C ASN A 249 9.33 -10.55 26.26
N GLU A 250 9.56 -11.82 26.62
CA GLU A 250 10.78 -12.30 27.26
C GLU A 250 12.03 -11.96 26.42
N GLU A 251 12.02 -12.33 25.14
CA GLU A 251 13.16 -12.09 24.23
C GLU A 251 13.49 -10.59 24.11
N ILE A 252 12.46 -9.76 23.97
CA ILE A 252 12.63 -8.31 23.80
C ILE A 252 13.12 -7.68 25.10
N THR A 253 12.56 -8.09 26.23
CA THR A 253 12.95 -7.60 27.55
C THR A 253 14.39 -7.97 27.87
N LYS A 254 14.81 -9.19 27.51
CA LYS A 254 16.20 -9.65 27.64
C LYS A 254 17.14 -8.80 26.78
N LYS A 255 16.83 -8.60 25.49
CA LYS A 255 17.65 -7.76 24.59
C LYS A 255 17.77 -6.31 25.07
N ILE A 256 16.67 -5.72 25.55
CA ILE A 256 16.69 -4.38 26.15
C ILE A 256 17.54 -4.34 27.42
N LYS A 257 17.51 -5.42 28.22
CA LYS A 257 18.34 -5.55 29.42
C LYS A 257 19.83 -5.60 29.06
N GLU A 258 20.19 -6.40 28.08
CA GLU A 258 21.56 -6.51 27.56
C GLU A 258 22.07 -5.17 27.01
N LEU A 259 21.19 -4.40 26.37
CA LEU A 259 21.51 -3.06 25.89
C LEU A 259 21.59 -2.03 27.01
N GLY A 260 21.16 -2.32 28.24
CA GLY A 260 21.13 -1.36 29.36
C GLY A 260 20.12 -0.23 29.15
N LEU A 261 18.94 -0.55 28.63
CA LEU A 261 17.89 0.40 28.26
C LEU A 261 16.57 0.20 29.03
N GLN A 262 16.59 -0.57 30.13
CA GLN A 262 15.40 -0.98 30.88
C GLN A 262 14.59 0.22 31.39
N GLU A 263 15.27 1.24 31.94
CA GLU A 263 14.66 2.46 32.49
C GLU A 263 14.00 3.36 31.42
N LYS A 264 14.33 3.15 30.15
CA LYS A 264 13.74 3.89 29.02
C LYS A 264 12.67 3.10 28.30
N PHE A 265 12.51 1.82 28.61
CA PHE A 265 11.71 0.88 27.86
C PHE A 265 10.27 0.76 28.38
N LYS A 266 9.31 0.80 27.46
CA LYS A 266 7.89 0.64 27.76
C LYS A 266 7.20 -0.23 26.73
N ILE A 267 6.49 -1.24 27.23
CA ILE A 267 5.60 -2.05 26.40
C ILE A 267 4.25 -1.33 26.30
N ILE A 268 3.80 -1.09 25.07
CA ILE A 268 2.48 -0.51 24.81
C ILE A 268 1.54 -1.60 24.33
N ARG A 269 0.29 -1.56 24.81
CA ARG A 269 -0.76 -2.52 24.48
C ARG A 269 -1.92 -1.79 23.84
N ASN A 270 -2.63 -2.46 22.94
CA ASN A 270 -3.84 -1.90 22.34
C ASN A 270 -5.03 -2.10 23.32
N PRO A 271 -5.57 -1.03 23.94
CA PRO A 271 -6.67 -1.16 24.88
C PRO A 271 -7.93 -1.72 24.23
N LYS A 272 -8.16 -1.44 22.93
CA LYS A 272 -9.32 -1.95 22.18
C LYS A 272 -9.26 -3.46 21.96
N ALA A 273 -8.07 -4.05 22.06
CA ALA A 273 -7.86 -5.49 21.87
C ALA A 273 -7.98 -6.29 23.19
N ARG A 274 -8.04 -5.61 24.35
CA ARG A 274 -8.02 -6.25 25.66
C ARG A 274 -9.45 -6.61 26.09
N ILE A 275 -9.93 -7.76 25.63
CA ILE A 275 -11.29 -8.24 25.91
C ILE A 275 -11.20 -9.46 26.83
N ILE A 276 -12.00 -9.45 27.91
CA ILE A 276 -12.02 -10.51 28.94
C ILE A 276 -12.33 -11.88 28.32
N ASN A 277 -13.20 -11.92 27.31
CA ASN A 277 -13.58 -13.11 26.57
C ASN A 277 -13.23 -12.97 25.07
N PRO A 278 -12.12 -13.58 24.60
CA PRO A 278 -11.74 -13.58 23.20
C PRO A 278 -12.67 -14.53 22.42
N THR A 279 -13.47 -13.97 21.50
CA THR A 279 -14.26 -14.76 20.54
C THR A 279 -13.65 -14.65 19.15
N ALA A 280 -14.00 -15.58 18.26
CA ALA A 280 -13.51 -15.59 16.89
C ALA A 280 -13.83 -14.29 16.13
N GLU A 281 -15.04 -13.73 16.32
CA GLU A 281 -15.47 -12.47 15.72
C GLU A 281 -14.63 -11.29 16.22
N LYS A 282 -14.32 -11.27 17.52
CA LYS A 282 -13.53 -10.21 18.13
C LYS A 282 -12.08 -10.23 17.65
N ILE A 283 -11.49 -11.41 17.49
CA ILE A 283 -10.13 -11.55 16.97
C ILE A 283 -10.10 -11.21 15.48
N SER A 284 -11.07 -11.69 14.69
CA SER A 284 -11.22 -11.34 13.27
C SER A 284 -11.29 -9.81 13.08
N LYS A 285 -12.06 -9.10 13.90
CA LYS A 285 -12.13 -7.62 13.89
C LYS A 285 -10.78 -6.92 14.16
N GLN A 286 -9.87 -7.51 14.92
CA GLN A 286 -8.54 -6.93 15.16
C GLN A 286 -7.62 -7.02 13.93
N LEU A 287 -7.92 -7.97 13.04
CA LEU A 287 -7.17 -8.23 11.80
C LEU A 287 -7.82 -7.57 10.59
N ALA A 288 -9.13 -7.29 10.68
CA ALA A 288 -9.91 -6.70 9.62
C ALA A 288 -9.27 -5.38 9.13
N PRO A 289 -9.04 -5.23 7.81
CA PRO A 289 -8.60 -3.97 7.23
C PRO A 289 -9.75 -2.95 7.25
N VAL A 290 -9.41 -1.68 6.99
CA VAL A 290 -10.41 -0.65 6.69
C VAL A 290 -11.17 -1.04 5.42
N SER A 291 -12.49 -0.94 5.44
CA SER A 291 -13.36 -1.33 4.34
C SER A 291 -14.54 -0.38 4.19
N MET A 292 -14.98 -0.17 2.96
CA MET A 292 -16.21 0.56 2.65
C MET A 292 -17.46 -0.27 3.02
N THR A 293 -18.48 0.37 3.58
CA THR A 293 -19.79 -0.27 3.84
C THR A 293 -20.75 -0.10 2.68
N GLU A 294 -21.82 -0.90 2.64
CA GLU A 294 -22.92 -0.73 1.67
C GLU A 294 -23.55 0.66 1.76
N LYS A 295 -23.71 1.18 2.98
CA LYS A 295 -24.23 2.54 3.21
C LYS A 295 -23.31 3.61 2.63
N ASP A 296 -21.99 3.47 2.81
CA ASP A 296 -21.01 4.39 2.22
C ASP A 296 -21.13 4.40 0.69
N LEU A 297 -21.22 3.22 0.07
CA LEU A 297 -21.30 3.13 -1.40
C LEU A 297 -22.64 3.65 -1.92
N LYS A 298 -23.74 3.33 -1.23
CA LYS A 298 -25.05 3.84 -1.59
C LYS A 298 -25.06 5.36 -1.62
N GLN A 299 -24.47 6.02 -0.62
CA GLN A 299 -24.36 7.47 -0.60
C GLN A 299 -23.61 8.00 -1.83
N VAL A 300 -22.43 7.44 -2.14
CA VAL A 300 -21.64 7.83 -3.33
C VAL A 300 -22.43 7.66 -4.62
N ILE A 301 -23.19 6.58 -4.75
CA ILE A 301 -23.98 6.28 -5.97
C ILE A 301 -25.26 7.12 -6.03
N ASP A 302 -25.84 7.49 -4.89
CA ASP A 302 -27.04 8.31 -4.84
C ASP A 302 -26.80 9.75 -5.30
N ASP A 303 -25.57 10.24 -5.14
CA ASP A 303 -25.11 11.55 -5.62
C ASP A 303 -24.91 11.59 -7.16
N LEU A 304 -24.92 10.44 -7.84
CA LEU A 304 -24.78 10.36 -9.30
C LEU A 304 -26.12 10.55 -10.03
N PRO A 305 -26.09 11.09 -11.26
CA PRO A 305 -27.26 11.09 -12.14
C PRO A 305 -27.82 9.68 -12.34
N SER A 306 -29.15 9.55 -12.43
CA SER A 306 -29.83 8.25 -12.52
C SER A 306 -29.34 7.39 -13.70
N TYR A 307 -29.00 8.03 -14.84
CA TYR A 307 -28.49 7.35 -16.03
C TYR A 307 -27.06 6.81 -15.85
N SER A 308 -26.29 7.32 -14.88
CA SER A 308 -24.90 6.90 -14.61
C SER A 308 -24.80 5.79 -13.58
N LYS A 309 -25.80 5.62 -12.70
CA LYS A 309 -25.70 4.73 -11.52
C LYS A 309 -25.33 3.30 -11.87
N GLN A 310 -26.02 2.68 -12.82
CA GLN A 310 -25.75 1.29 -13.20
C GLN A 310 -24.40 1.12 -13.92
N ILE A 311 -24.02 2.08 -14.78
CA ILE A 311 -22.72 2.08 -15.45
C ILE A 311 -21.59 2.17 -14.40
N MET A 312 -21.73 3.03 -13.40
CA MET A 312 -20.74 3.20 -12.34
C MET A 312 -20.65 1.99 -11.40
N LEU A 313 -21.78 1.37 -11.05
CA LEU A 313 -21.78 0.13 -10.28
C LEU A 313 -21.08 -1.02 -11.04
N ASP A 314 -21.38 -1.17 -12.33
CA ASP A 314 -20.73 -2.15 -13.20
C ASP A 314 -19.24 -1.85 -13.42
N TYR A 315 -18.88 -0.58 -13.53
CA TYR A 315 -17.49 -0.16 -13.59
C TYR A 315 -16.72 -0.59 -12.34
N LEU A 316 -17.25 -0.27 -11.15
CA LEU A 316 -16.61 -0.58 -9.88
C LEU A 316 -16.45 -2.09 -9.69
N ILE A 317 -17.48 -2.89 -10.00
CA ILE A 317 -17.42 -4.35 -9.80
C ILE A 317 -16.35 -5.00 -10.71
N LYS A 318 -16.15 -4.47 -11.92
CA LYS A 318 -15.21 -5.01 -12.92
C LYS A 318 -13.79 -4.45 -12.81
N ASN A 319 -13.63 -3.18 -12.43
CA ASN A 319 -12.36 -2.47 -12.57
C ASN A 319 -11.69 -2.08 -11.26
N ALA A 320 -12.38 -2.07 -10.12
CA ALA A 320 -11.75 -1.75 -8.84
C ALA A 320 -10.82 -2.87 -8.35
N ASP A 321 -9.58 -2.52 -8.01
CA ASP A 321 -8.59 -3.41 -7.41
C ASP A 321 -8.17 -2.91 -6.01
N ILE A 322 -8.72 -3.54 -4.98
CA ILE A 322 -8.52 -3.16 -3.58
C ILE A 322 -7.49 -4.07 -2.91
N TYR A 323 -6.36 -3.51 -2.48
CA TYR A 323 -5.34 -4.24 -1.75
C TYR A 323 -5.46 -3.98 -0.25
N SER A 324 -5.65 -5.04 0.53
CA SER A 324 -5.45 -5.03 1.97
C SER A 324 -4.01 -5.41 2.33
N PRO A 325 -3.58 -5.23 3.59
CA PRO A 325 -2.27 -5.70 4.02
C PRO A 325 -2.14 -7.24 3.92
N GLY A 326 -3.22 -7.97 4.17
CA GLY A 326 -3.30 -9.43 3.94
C GLY A 326 -3.11 -9.82 2.48
N ARG A 327 -3.86 -9.19 1.55
CA ARG A 327 -3.70 -9.44 0.10
C ARG A 327 -2.29 -9.12 -0.38
N LEU A 328 -1.71 -7.99 0.07
CA LEU A 328 -0.32 -7.65 -0.24
C LEU A 328 0.67 -8.70 0.26
N SER A 329 0.50 -9.17 1.50
CA SER A 329 1.37 -10.20 2.07
C SER A 329 1.37 -11.47 1.20
N VAL A 330 0.19 -11.91 0.76
CA VAL A 330 0.05 -13.04 -0.18
C VAL A 330 0.72 -12.76 -1.53
N CYS A 331 0.53 -11.57 -2.10
CA CYS A 331 1.16 -11.19 -3.37
C CYS A 331 2.69 -11.20 -3.26
N LEU A 332 3.25 -10.61 -2.21
CA LEU A 332 4.69 -10.53 -1.98
C LEU A 332 5.31 -11.90 -1.72
N LYS A 333 4.60 -12.80 -1.03
CA LYS A 333 5.02 -14.20 -0.87
C LYS A 333 5.06 -14.92 -2.22
N LYS A 334 3.99 -14.81 -3.01
CA LYS A 334 3.94 -15.40 -4.37
C LYS A 334 5.03 -14.83 -5.30
N MET A 335 5.39 -13.56 -5.15
CA MET A 335 6.52 -12.96 -5.88
C MET A 335 7.85 -13.58 -5.47
N HIS A 336 8.08 -13.73 -4.17
CA HIS A 336 9.28 -14.37 -3.65
C HIS A 336 9.41 -15.81 -4.17
N ASP A 337 8.34 -16.60 -4.12
CA ASP A 337 8.33 -17.97 -4.62
C ASP A 337 8.54 -18.02 -6.15
N LYS A 338 8.06 -17.01 -6.89
CA LYS A 338 8.34 -16.83 -8.33
C LYS A 338 9.83 -16.52 -8.58
N PHE A 339 10.46 -15.69 -7.76
CA PHE A 339 11.89 -15.41 -7.85
C PHE A 339 12.72 -16.66 -7.56
N GLN A 340 12.32 -17.45 -6.55
CA GLN A 340 13.00 -18.70 -6.20
C GLN A 340 12.95 -19.70 -7.35
N ARG A 341 11.75 -19.96 -7.92
CA ARG A 341 11.57 -20.86 -9.07
C ARG A 341 12.36 -20.43 -10.31
N LYS A 342 12.59 -19.12 -10.48
CA LYS A 342 13.40 -18.57 -11.58
C LYS A 342 14.90 -18.48 -11.27
N GLY A 343 15.37 -19.01 -10.13
CA GLY A 343 16.78 -18.93 -9.74
C GLY A 343 17.28 -17.50 -9.52
N MET A 344 16.38 -16.56 -9.20
CA MET A 344 16.74 -15.15 -9.00
C MET A 344 17.25 -14.86 -7.58
N LEU A 345 16.99 -15.77 -6.64
CA LEU A 345 17.41 -15.65 -5.26
C LEU A 345 18.73 -16.38 -5.06
N SER A 346 19.73 -15.66 -4.55
CA SER A 346 21.06 -16.18 -4.26
C SER A 346 21.76 -15.32 -3.21
N GLU A 347 22.91 -15.77 -2.73
CA GLU A 347 23.80 -14.98 -1.87
C GLU A 347 24.28 -13.66 -2.52
N GLY A 348 24.13 -13.49 -3.83
CA GLY A 348 24.42 -12.23 -4.55
C GLY A 348 23.19 -11.37 -4.82
N THR A 349 22.01 -11.71 -4.29
CA THR A 349 20.76 -10.98 -4.54
C THR A 349 20.54 -9.91 -3.47
N TYR A 350 20.23 -8.69 -3.91
CA TYR A 350 19.94 -7.52 -3.08
C TYR A 350 18.70 -6.79 -3.58
N TYR A 351 18.11 -5.97 -2.71
CA TYR A 351 16.90 -5.21 -2.98
C TYR A 351 17.22 -3.72 -2.92
N TYR A 352 16.95 -2.98 -3.99
CA TYR A 352 17.17 -1.54 -4.03
C TYR A 352 15.87 -0.80 -3.70
N VAL A 353 15.94 0.09 -2.71
CA VAL A 353 14.85 0.97 -2.25
C VAL A 353 15.22 2.39 -2.66
N PRO A 354 14.75 2.88 -3.82
CA PRO A 354 15.20 4.17 -4.36
C PRO A 354 14.77 5.37 -3.51
N ASP A 355 13.57 5.32 -2.93
CA ASP A 355 13.06 6.31 -2.00
C ASP A 355 12.27 5.61 -0.89
N ALA A 356 12.81 5.60 0.32
CA ALA A 356 12.15 5.01 1.47
C ALA A 356 10.86 5.76 1.84
N ARG A 357 10.70 7.03 1.43
CA ARG A 357 9.50 7.86 1.68
C ARG A 357 8.47 7.73 0.55
N LYS A 358 8.51 6.66 -0.23
CA LYS A 358 7.49 6.31 -1.24
C LYS A 358 7.03 4.87 -1.07
N SER A 359 6.15 4.42 -1.97
CA SER A 359 5.68 3.03 -2.11
C SER A 359 6.80 1.99 -1.91
N TYR A 360 7.97 2.25 -2.50
CA TYR A 360 9.16 1.40 -2.44
C TYR A 360 9.52 0.96 -1.03
N GLY A 361 9.53 1.92 -0.08
CA GLY A 361 9.88 1.65 1.30
C GLY A 361 8.88 0.73 1.99
N MET A 362 7.58 1.01 1.81
CA MET A 362 6.50 0.20 2.39
C MET A 362 6.53 -1.23 1.83
N ILE A 363 6.65 -1.39 0.52
CA ILE A 363 6.72 -2.69 -0.13
C ILE A 363 8.00 -3.45 0.27
N ALA A 364 9.14 -2.77 0.35
CA ALA A 364 10.39 -3.37 0.82
C ALA A 364 10.27 -3.87 2.27
N MET A 365 9.67 -3.07 3.15
CA MET A 365 9.43 -3.44 4.55
C MET A 365 8.52 -4.67 4.64
N MET A 366 7.38 -4.67 3.95
CA MET A 366 6.45 -5.81 3.95
C MET A 366 7.11 -7.06 3.36
N TYR A 367 7.79 -6.93 2.23
CA TYR A 367 8.48 -8.05 1.57
C TYR A 367 9.57 -8.64 2.48
N LYS A 368 10.31 -7.79 3.19
CA LYS A 368 11.31 -8.19 4.18
C LYS A 368 10.70 -9.04 5.29
N LEU A 369 9.59 -8.58 5.87
CA LEU A 369 8.92 -9.24 6.99
C LEU A 369 8.26 -10.56 6.58
N VAL A 370 7.51 -10.55 5.48
CA VAL A 370 6.79 -11.74 4.97
C VAL A 370 7.74 -12.86 4.57
N ASN A 371 8.89 -12.52 3.99
CA ASN A 371 9.86 -13.51 3.47
C ASN A 371 11.10 -13.68 4.36
N ASN A 372 11.09 -13.09 5.57
CA ASN A 372 12.20 -13.15 6.53
C ASN A 372 13.57 -12.80 5.92
N ILE A 373 13.63 -11.74 5.11
CA ILE A 373 14.86 -11.32 4.44
C ILE A 373 15.74 -10.51 5.42
N PRO A 374 17.05 -10.80 5.52
CA PRO A 374 17.95 -10.01 6.35
C PRO A 374 18.04 -8.54 5.92
N ASN A 375 18.16 -7.62 6.89
CA ASN A 375 18.17 -6.18 6.60
C ASN A 375 19.36 -5.75 5.74
N ASN A 376 20.51 -6.42 5.87
CA ASN A 376 21.72 -6.17 5.07
C ASN A 376 21.58 -6.52 3.58
N ARG A 377 20.43 -7.07 3.16
CA ARG A 377 20.09 -7.29 1.73
C ARG A 377 19.43 -6.09 1.08
N PHE A 378 19.03 -5.07 1.84
CA PHE A 378 18.36 -3.87 1.32
C PHE A 378 19.36 -2.72 1.19
N ILE A 379 19.35 -2.07 0.03
CA ILE A 379 20.24 -0.98 -0.35
C ILE A 379 19.39 0.25 -0.59
N TYR A 380 19.74 1.37 0.05
CA TYR A 380 18.98 2.62 -0.02
C TYR A 380 19.66 3.69 -0.89
N GLU A 381 20.90 3.45 -1.31
CA GLU A 381 21.68 4.35 -2.15
C GLU A 381 22.32 3.56 -3.27
N SER A 382 22.17 4.05 -4.50
CA SER A 382 22.71 3.38 -5.69
C SER A 382 24.23 3.28 -5.70
N THR A 383 24.93 4.05 -4.88
CA THR A 383 26.39 4.01 -4.69
C THR A 383 26.83 2.91 -3.72
N ASN A 384 25.95 2.46 -2.83
CA ASN A 384 26.30 1.53 -1.74
C ASN A 384 25.99 0.07 -2.14
N ILE A 385 26.24 -0.27 -3.41
CA ILE A 385 25.99 -1.62 -3.92
C ILE A 385 27.18 -2.52 -3.57
N PRO A 386 26.97 -3.63 -2.84
CA PRO A 386 28.08 -4.52 -2.49
C PRO A 386 28.75 -5.12 -3.72
N LEU A 387 30.08 -5.21 -3.73
CA LEU A 387 30.86 -5.79 -4.85
C LEU A 387 30.42 -7.22 -5.20
N LYS A 388 30.00 -7.99 -4.20
CA LYS A 388 29.47 -9.36 -4.36
C LYS A 388 28.06 -9.42 -4.96
N ALA A 389 27.40 -8.29 -5.19
CA ALA A 389 26.09 -8.26 -5.81
C ALA A 389 26.14 -8.84 -7.23
N LYS A 390 25.24 -9.78 -7.50
CA LYS A 390 25.02 -10.43 -8.80
C LYS A 390 23.68 -10.01 -9.40
N ARG A 391 22.70 -9.69 -8.55
CA ARG A 391 21.37 -9.23 -8.94
C ARG A 391 20.83 -8.17 -7.98
N ILE A 392 20.24 -7.12 -8.52
CA ILE A 392 19.46 -6.13 -7.77
C ILE A 392 17.99 -6.25 -8.15
N ILE A 393 17.10 -6.26 -7.17
CA ILE A 393 15.64 -6.28 -7.36
C ILE A 393 15.07 -4.94 -6.89
N ILE A 394 14.30 -4.26 -7.74
CA ILE A 394 13.51 -3.08 -7.39
C ILE A 394 12.07 -3.53 -7.19
N LEU A 395 11.56 -3.39 -5.96
CA LEU A 395 10.20 -3.74 -5.59
C LEU A 395 9.33 -2.49 -5.53
N ASP A 396 8.11 -2.56 -6.03
CA ASP A 396 7.14 -1.46 -5.99
C ASP A 396 5.71 -1.98 -5.81
N ASP A 397 4.77 -1.12 -5.52
CA ASP A 397 3.35 -1.48 -5.41
C ASP A 397 2.70 -1.51 -6.80
N ILE A 398 2.94 -0.48 -7.62
CA ILE A 398 2.37 -0.36 -8.95
C ILE A 398 3.34 0.26 -9.96
N ALA A 399 3.38 -0.33 -11.17
CA ALA A 399 3.94 0.30 -12.35
C ALA A 399 2.78 0.75 -13.27
N GLY A 400 2.34 2.01 -13.10
CA GLY A 400 1.38 2.70 -13.96
C GLY A 400 1.92 2.84 -15.39
N SER A 401 2.65 3.91 -15.67
CA SER A 401 3.40 4.07 -16.94
C SER A 401 4.76 3.35 -16.94
N GLY A 402 5.31 3.10 -15.74
CA GLY A 402 6.66 2.59 -15.53
C GLY A 402 7.78 3.64 -15.59
N ASP A 403 7.46 4.93 -15.76
CA ASP A 403 8.47 6.00 -15.93
C ASP A 403 9.42 6.13 -14.73
N GLN A 404 8.88 6.19 -13.51
CA GLN A 404 9.70 6.36 -12.30
C GLN A 404 10.61 5.15 -12.05
N LEU A 405 10.08 3.94 -12.19
CA LEU A 405 10.86 2.70 -12.13
C LEU A 405 11.96 2.67 -13.19
N ASN A 406 11.71 3.18 -14.39
CA ASN A 406 12.72 3.29 -15.43
C ASN A 406 13.84 4.28 -15.04
N LYS A 407 13.50 5.44 -14.47
CA LYS A 407 14.48 6.40 -13.94
C LYS A 407 15.34 5.79 -12.83
N HIS A 408 14.73 5.07 -11.88
CA HIS A 408 15.45 4.39 -10.81
C HIS A 408 16.38 3.29 -11.33
N LYS A 409 15.93 2.51 -12.32
CA LYS A 409 16.77 1.54 -13.03
C LYS A 409 17.96 2.23 -13.69
N ASP A 410 17.76 3.34 -14.40
CA ASP A 410 18.83 4.03 -15.11
C ASP A 410 19.87 4.62 -14.14
N ARG A 411 19.42 5.22 -13.03
CA ARG A 411 20.30 5.65 -11.94
C ARG A 411 21.10 4.49 -11.34
N LEU A 412 20.47 3.33 -11.15
CA LEU A 412 21.12 2.13 -10.65
C LEU A 412 22.19 1.61 -11.62
N ARG A 413 21.95 1.68 -12.94
CA ARG A 413 22.89 1.21 -13.96
C ARG A 413 24.23 1.94 -13.96
N VAL A 414 24.27 3.19 -13.50
CA VAL A 414 25.51 3.95 -13.34
C VAL A 414 26.52 3.20 -12.47
N ASN A 415 26.04 2.52 -11.43
CA ASN A 415 26.89 1.81 -10.46
C ASN A 415 26.77 0.28 -10.54
N PHE A 416 25.86 -0.25 -11.37
CA PHE A 416 25.60 -1.68 -11.47
C PHE A 416 25.09 -2.10 -12.84
N ASN A 417 25.97 -2.75 -13.61
CA ASN A 417 25.70 -3.18 -15.00
C ASN A 417 25.25 -4.64 -15.15
N LYS A 418 25.10 -5.38 -14.05
CA LYS A 418 24.65 -6.79 -14.04
C LYS A 418 23.11 -6.88 -14.02
N ASN A 419 22.56 -7.97 -13.47
CA ASN A 419 21.14 -8.29 -13.54
C ASN A 419 20.27 -7.38 -12.67
N ILE A 420 19.43 -6.55 -13.29
CA ILE A 420 18.43 -5.74 -12.59
C ILE A 420 17.06 -6.37 -12.82
N THR A 421 16.31 -6.62 -11.75
CA THR A 421 14.93 -7.10 -11.80
C THR A 421 14.00 -6.01 -11.33
N ILE A 422 12.98 -5.69 -12.12
CA ILE A 422 11.92 -4.76 -11.74
C ILE A 422 10.66 -5.59 -11.48
N ALA A 423 10.14 -5.49 -10.26
CA ALA A 423 9.07 -6.36 -9.80
C ALA A 423 8.04 -5.57 -8.99
N PRO A 424 7.10 -4.87 -9.65
CA PRO A 424 5.96 -4.27 -8.98
C PRO A 424 4.91 -5.35 -8.62
N VAL A 425 4.07 -5.09 -7.63
CA VAL A 425 2.90 -5.96 -7.33
C VAL A 425 1.90 -5.91 -8.49
N LEU A 426 1.56 -4.72 -8.97
CA LEU A 426 0.70 -4.53 -10.13
C LEU A 426 1.45 -3.79 -11.25
N SER A 427 1.24 -4.18 -12.50
CA SER A 427 1.72 -3.43 -13.66
C SER A 427 0.59 -3.21 -14.62
N THR A 428 0.57 -2.07 -15.30
CA THR A 428 -0.24 -1.94 -16.50
C THR A 428 0.41 -2.68 -17.68
N SER A 429 -0.38 -2.97 -18.71
CA SER A 429 0.14 -3.42 -20.00
C SER A 429 1.07 -2.40 -20.66
N SER A 430 0.84 -1.09 -20.46
CA SER A 430 1.71 -0.02 -20.96
C SER A 430 3.11 -0.09 -20.34
N ALA A 431 3.19 -0.18 -19.00
CA ALA A 431 4.46 -0.37 -18.30
C ALA A 431 5.14 -1.69 -18.70
N ALA A 432 4.38 -2.78 -18.86
CA ALA A 432 4.93 -4.06 -19.29
C ALA A 432 5.57 -3.98 -20.69
N LYS A 433 4.91 -3.32 -21.65
CA LYS A 433 5.45 -3.06 -23.00
C LYS A 433 6.71 -2.19 -22.95
N ARG A 434 6.77 -1.21 -22.04
CA ARG A 434 7.96 -0.37 -21.85
C ARG A 434 9.17 -1.19 -21.40
N PHE A 435 8.99 -2.07 -20.41
CA PHE A 435 10.08 -2.88 -19.90
C PHE A 435 10.42 -4.10 -20.78
N SER A 436 9.50 -4.56 -21.63
CA SER A 436 9.80 -5.64 -22.59
C SER A 436 10.68 -5.18 -23.76
N LYS A 437 10.64 -3.88 -24.10
CA LYS A 437 11.47 -3.28 -25.15
C LYS A 437 12.93 -3.03 -24.74
N ASN A 438 13.30 -3.25 -23.47
CA ASN A 438 14.55 -2.73 -22.91
C ASN A 438 15.57 -3.81 -22.48
N THR A 439 16.59 -3.99 -23.35
CA THR A 439 18.01 -4.39 -23.20
C THR A 439 18.54 -5.36 -22.11
N LYS A 440 19.49 -6.20 -22.56
CA LYS A 440 20.42 -7.10 -21.84
C LYS A 440 20.58 -6.81 -20.33
N ASN A 441 20.43 -7.85 -19.52
CA ASN A 441 20.52 -7.86 -18.03
C ASN A 441 19.36 -7.16 -17.29
N ILE A 442 18.24 -6.84 -17.94
CA ILE A 442 17.03 -6.38 -17.26
C ILE A 442 15.98 -7.49 -17.29
N THR A 443 15.33 -7.74 -16.17
CA THR A 443 14.19 -8.66 -16.07
C THR A 443 12.98 -7.93 -15.53
N PHE A 444 11.89 -7.90 -16.28
CA PHE A 444 10.61 -7.42 -15.79
C PHE A 444 9.80 -8.59 -15.24
N CYS A 445 9.44 -8.55 -13.96
CA CYS A 445 8.78 -9.65 -13.27
C CYS A 445 7.68 -9.17 -12.32
N PRO A 446 6.62 -8.53 -12.84
CA PRO A 446 5.47 -8.14 -12.02
C PRO A 446 4.77 -9.38 -11.43
N HIS A 447 4.04 -9.19 -10.33
CA HIS A 447 3.12 -10.22 -9.84
C HIS A 447 1.92 -10.37 -10.77
N ARG A 448 1.26 -9.26 -11.11
CA ARG A 448 0.12 -9.21 -12.03
C ARG A 448 0.29 -8.11 -13.07
N ILE A 449 -0.18 -8.38 -14.29
CA ILE A 449 -0.36 -7.37 -15.34
C ILE A 449 -1.87 -7.19 -15.54
N LYS A 450 -2.31 -5.94 -15.68
CA LYS A 450 -3.70 -5.56 -15.95
C LYS A 450 -3.74 -4.46 -17.01
N ASP A 451 -4.78 -4.43 -17.83
CA ASP A 451 -4.99 -3.31 -18.74
C ASP A 451 -5.49 -2.06 -17.99
N GLY A 452 -5.04 -0.89 -18.41
CA GLY A 452 -5.70 0.36 -18.02
C GLY A 452 -7.14 0.38 -18.54
N LEU A 453 -8.00 1.26 -18.02
CA LEU A 453 -9.39 1.38 -18.44
C LEU A 453 -9.50 1.61 -19.95
N VAL A 454 -8.68 2.51 -20.51
CA VAL A 454 -8.65 2.84 -21.94
C VAL A 454 -8.40 1.61 -22.81
N ASP A 455 -7.55 0.69 -22.33
CA ASP A 455 -7.23 -0.55 -23.02
C ASP A 455 -8.15 -1.72 -22.64
N SER A 456 -8.99 -1.56 -21.61
CA SER A 456 -9.77 -2.64 -21.01
C SER A 456 -10.85 -3.18 -21.95
N ALA A 457 -11.11 -4.48 -21.84
CA ALA A 457 -12.26 -5.11 -22.51
C ALA A 457 -13.59 -4.51 -22.05
N TYR A 458 -13.64 -3.97 -20.83
CA TYR A 458 -14.85 -3.36 -20.28
C TYR A 458 -15.24 -2.09 -21.03
N LEU A 459 -14.34 -1.10 -21.12
CA LEU A 459 -14.64 0.14 -21.83
C LEU A 459 -15.00 -0.15 -23.30
N LYS A 460 -14.27 -1.07 -23.94
CA LYS A 460 -14.53 -1.52 -25.32
C LYS A 460 -15.88 -2.20 -25.51
N SER A 461 -16.46 -2.76 -24.45
CA SER A 461 -17.79 -3.42 -24.49
C SER A 461 -18.96 -2.45 -24.36
N LEU A 462 -18.74 -1.27 -23.78
CA LEU A 462 -19.76 -0.22 -23.69
C LEU A 462 -20.00 0.42 -25.06
N LYS A 463 -21.22 0.88 -25.34
CA LYS A 463 -21.55 1.48 -26.65
C LYS A 463 -21.65 2.99 -26.55
N GLY A 464 -20.91 3.72 -27.39
CA GLY A 464 -21.05 5.16 -27.65
C GLY A 464 -21.36 6.01 -26.42
N VAL A 465 -22.65 6.29 -26.21
CA VAL A 465 -23.18 7.07 -25.08
C VAL A 465 -22.77 6.51 -23.72
N GLU A 466 -22.76 5.18 -23.52
CA GLU A 466 -22.36 4.57 -22.25
C GLU A 466 -20.87 4.78 -21.94
N GLN A 467 -20.02 4.74 -22.96
CA GLN A 467 -18.60 5.06 -22.81
C GLN A 467 -18.42 6.52 -22.42
N GLN A 468 -19.15 7.42 -23.08
CA GLN A 468 -19.11 8.85 -22.78
C GLN A 468 -19.57 9.14 -21.34
N ILE A 469 -20.70 8.58 -20.92
CA ILE A 469 -21.18 8.70 -19.53
C ILE A 469 -20.10 8.23 -18.55
N LEU A 470 -19.53 7.03 -18.77
CA LEU A 470 -18.47 6.53 -17.89
C LEU A 470 -17.28 7.49 -17.83
N LEU A 471 -16.77 7.95 -18.97
CA LEU A 471 -15.60 8.83 -19.01
C LEU A 471 -15.89 10.20 -18.37
N GLU A 472 -17.10 10.74 -18.54
CA GLU A 472 -17.54 11.98 -17.89
C GLU A 472 -17.57 11.83 -16.36
N GLU A 473 -18.14 10.74 -15.84
CA GLU A 473 -18.23 10.48 -14.40
C GLU A 473 -16.86 10.20 -13.76
N LEU A 474 -15.92 9.61 -14.50
CA LEU A 474 -14.54 9.40 -14.02
C LEU A 474 -13.72 10.69 -14.02
N GLU A 475 -14.17 11.73 -14.73
CA GLU A 475 -13.52 13.01 -14.96
C GLU A 475 -12.09 12.87 -15.53
N ASN A 476 -11.07 12.98 -14.67
CA ASN A 476 -9.66 12.86 -15.01
C ASN A 476 -9.23 11.40 -14.84
N LEU A 477 -8.56 10.81 -15.82
CA LEU A 477 -8.12 9.41 -15.82
C LEU A 477 -6.80 9.17 -15.05
N GLY A 478 -6.28 10.19 -14.39
CA GLY A 478 -5.02 10.14 -13.62
C GLY A 478 -3.78 10.25 -14.51
N PHE A 479 -2.61 10.10 -13.89
CA PHE A 479 -1.35 10.12 -14.63
C PHE A 479 -1.32 9.04 -15.73
N SER A 480 -0.76 9.39 -16.90
CA SER A 480 -0.72 8.59 -18.14
C SER A 480 -2.07 8.22 -18.76
N ASP A 481 -3.17 8.81 -18.29
CA ASP A 481 -4.53 8.61 -18.80
C ASP A 481 -4.97 7.14 -18.85
N ASP A 482 -4.35 6.28 -18.02
CA ASP A 482 -4.64 4.84 -17.99
C ASP A 482 -5.96 4.53 -17.24
N GLY A 483 -6.54 5.49 -16.51
CA GLY A 483 -7.84 5.36 -15.86
C GLY A 483 -7.90 4.29 -14.76
N LEU A 484 -6.82 4.13 -13.98
CA LEU A 484 -6.76 3.07 -12.98
C LEU A 484 -7.77 3.30 -11.84
N SER A 485 -8.14 2.20 -11.19
CA SER A 485 -8.97 2.17 -9.98
C SER A 485 -8.35 1.19 -9.01
N VAL A 486 -7.24 1.58 -8.40
CA VAL A 486 -6.42 0.73 -7.52
C VAL A 486 -6.21 1.41 -6.19
N VAL A 487 -6.30 0.69 -5.08
CA VAL A 487 -5.96 1.28 -3.77
C VAL A 487 -5.13 0.31 -2.95
N PHE A 488 -4.13 0.86 -2.27
CA PHE A 488 -3.31 0.17 -1.28
C PHE A 488 -3.69 0.67 0.11
N PRO A 489 -3.47 -0.13 1.18
CA PRO A 489 -4.03 0.20 2.49
C PRO A 489 -3.39 1.47 3.11
N TYR A 490 -2.24 1.88 2.59
CA TYR A 490 -1.56 3.11 2.99
C TYR A 490 -1.76 4.26 1.99
N MET A 491 -2.12 4.05 0.72
CA MET A 491 -2.28 5.15 -0.25
C MET A 491 -3.13 4.78 -1.49
N SER A 492 -3.61 5.82 -2.17
CA SER A 492 -4.17 5.74 -3.53
C SER A 492 -3.10 6.20 -4.53
N PRO A 493 -2.79 5.43 -5.58
CA PRO A 493 -1.86 5.87 -6.63
C PRO A 493 -2.37 7.07 -7.42
N ASP A 494 -1.45 7.89 -7.93
CA ASP A 494 -1.74 9.10 -8.74
C ASP A 494 -2.26 8.77 -10.15
N ASN A 495 -2.14 7.51 -10.58
CA ASN A 495 -2.72 6.99 -11.83
C ASN A 495 -4.22 6.69 -11.72
N ASN A 496 -4.83 6.88 -10.55
CA ASN A 496 -6.25 6.67 -10.38
C ASN A 496 -7.08 7.77 -11.04
N ASN A 497 -8.25 7.40 -11.54
CA ASN A 497 -9.25 8.37 -11.95
C ASN A 497 -9.79 9.17 -10.76
N SER A 498 -10.29 10.38 -11.03
CA SER A 498 -10.80 11.31 -10.01
C SER A 498 -11.93 10.70 -9.18
N PHE A 499 -12.93 10.07 -9.81
CA PHE A 499 -14.07 9.50 -9.08
C PHE A 499 -13.62 8.48 -8.04
N PHE A 500 -12.79 7.52 -8.45
CA PHE A 500 -12.29 6.48 -7.57
C PHE A 500 -11.39 7.06 -6.47
N ALA A 501 -10.49 7.97 -6.83
CA ALA A 501 -9.58 8.62 -5.88
C ALA A 501 -10.31 9.49 -4.85
N LYS A 502 -11.43 10.13 -5.21
CA LYS A 502 -12.21 11.01 -4.31
C LYS A 502 -13.22 10.25 -3.46
N ASN A 503 -13.90 9.25 -4.03
CA ASN A 503 -15.09 8.67 -3.42
C ASN A 503 -14.89 7.26 -2.86
N ILE A 504 -13.99 6.47 -3.47
CA ILE A 504 -13.84 5.05 -3.16
C ILE A 504 -12.55 4.78 -2.38
N ALA A 505 -11.39 5.14 -2.94
CA ALA A 505 -10.08 4.86 -2.36
C ALA A 505 -9.93 5.32 -0.89
N PRO A 506 -10.38 6.53 -0.51
CA PRO A 506 -10.50 6.97 0.89
C PRO A 506 -10.96 5.90 1.87
N LYS A 507 -12.02 5.16 1.51
CA LYS A 507 -12.69 4.18 2.39
C LYS A 507 -11.88 2.90 2.62
N PHE A 508 -10.74 2.74 1.94
CA PHE A 508 -9.83 1.60 2.08
C PHE A 508 -8.42 2.01 2.51
N THR A 509 -8.14 3.31 2.55
CA THR A 509 -6.87 3.84 3.03
C THR A 509 -6.93 4.20 4.50
N LEU A 510 -5.77 4.15 5.14
CA LEU A 510 -5.59 4.67 6.49
C LEU A 510 -6.00 6.15 6.59
N ASN A 511 -6.87 6.47 7.54
CA ASN A 511 -7.41 7.80 7.84
C ASN A 511 -8.23 8.48 6.72
N GLY A 512 -8.75 7.74 5.75
CA GLY A 512 -9.72 8.30 4.80
C GLY A 512 -9.16 9.27 3.75
N ALA A 513 -7.90 9.69 3.88
CA ALA A 513 -7.33 10.68 2.97
C ALA A 513 -6.42 10.05 1.89
N GLY A 514 -6.04 8.77 2.03
CA GLY A 514 -4.73 8.32 1.54
C GLY A 514 -3.63 9.20 2.15
N VAL A 515 -2.38 9.03 1.78
CA VAL A 515 -1.34 9.94 2.27
C VAL A 515 -1.36 11.29 1.52
N LYS A 516 -2.48 12.02 1.57
CA LYS A 516 -2.60 13.40 1.03
C LYS A 516 -1.52 14.35 1.59
N ASN A 517 -0.94 14.02 2.75
CA ASN A 517 0.10 14.79 3.40
C ASN A 517 1.53 14.24 3.23
N TRP A 518 1.76 13.14 2.50
CA TRP A 518 3.13 12.66 2.29
C TRP A 518 3.89 13.44 1.23
N GLN A 519 3.16 13.98 0.25
CA GLN A 519 3.77 14.74 -0.83
C GLN A 519 3.97 16.23 -0.47
N ASN A 520 3.26 16.73 0.55
CA ASN A 520 3.20 18.18 0.82
C ASN A 520 4.06 18.67 2.01
N ASN A 521 4.78 17.77 2.70
CA ASN A 521 5.55 18.14 3.89
C ASN A 521 7.07 17.99 3.75
N PHE A 522 7.64 17.86 2.54
CA PHE A 522 9.10 17.88 2.33
C PHE A 522 9.52 18.43 0.97
#